data_AF-A0A094B642-F1
#
_entry.id   AF-A0A094B642-F1
#
_cell.length_a   1.000
_cell.length_b   1.000
_cell.length_c   1.000
_cell.angle_alpha   90.00
_cell.angle_beta   90.00
_cell.angle_gamma   90.00
#
_symmetry.space_group_name_H-M   'P 1'
#
loop_
_entity.id
_entity.type
_entity.pdbx_description
1 polymer ?
#
loop_
_entity_poly.entity_id
_entity_poly.type
_entity_poly.pdbx_seq_one_letter_code
_entity_poly.pdbx_strand_id
1 'polypeptide(L)'
;MHFVNNLAIMHRRSAFSPSSAKAEAAELEPKRHLVRMRLRCMEKGWEIPAELKSAWEEAFGEEGPREWHLFPMPEGAFPLRKYPE
;
A
#
# COMPACT_ATOMS: atom_id res chain seq x y z
N MET A 1 13.90 -5.37 2.04
CA MET A 1 13.18 -4.11 1.79
C MET A 1 13.29 -3.77 0.31
N HIS A 2 12.19 -3.40 -0.36
CA HIS A 2 12.19 -3.03 -1.78
C HIS A 2 11.90 -1.54 -1.95
N PHE A 3 12.74 -0.85 -2.71
CA PHE A 3 12.52 0.54 -3.10
C PHE A 3 12.08 0.60 -4.56
N VAL A 4 10.98 1.29 -4.82
CA VAL A 4 10.42 1.44 -6.16
C VAL A 4 10.29 2.92 -6.47
N ASN A 5 10.87 3.36 -7.58
CA ASN A 5 10.63 4.70 -8.10
C ASN A 5 9.31 4.69 -8.88
N ASN A 6 8.25 5.21 -8.25
CA ASN A 6 6.91 5.24 -8.83
C ASN A 6 6.79 6.10 -10.11
N LEU A 7 7.76 6.96 -10.42
CA LEU A 7 7.77 7.76 -11.65
C LEU A 7 8.50 7.06 -12.81
N ALA A 8 9.32 6.06 -12.52
CA ALA A 8 10.13 5.37 -13.53
C ALA A 8 9.73 3.90 -13.74
N ILE A 9 9.14 3.26 -12.74
CA ILE A 9 8.90 1.81 -12.72
C ILE A 9 7.45 1.51 -12.35
N MET A 10 6.73 0.89 -13.27
CA MET A 10 5.46 0.24 -12.98
C MET A 10 5.69 -1.11 -12.29
N HIS A 11 4.85 -1.44 -11.31
CA HIS A 11 4.94 -2.70 -10.58
C HIS A 11 3.55 -3.32 -10.41
N ARG A 12 3.50 -4.65 -10.42
CA ARG A 12 2.29 -5.42 -10.18
C ARG A 12 2.59 -6.65 -9.32
N ARG A 13 1.52 -7.28 -8.84
CA ARG A 13 1.55 -8.57 -8.15
C ARG A 13 0.92 -9.66 -9.03
N SER A 14 1.46 -10.87 -8.97
CA SER A 14 0.82 -12.08 -9.51
C SER A 14 -0.30 -12.61 -8.60
N ALA A 15 -1.24 -13.37 -9.15
CA ALA A 15 -2.27 -14.06 -8.39
C ALA A 15 -1.64 -14.93 -7.28
N PHE A 16 -2.33 -15.03 -6.15
CA PHE A 16 -1.88 -15.79 -4.98
C PHE A 16 -3.07 -16.55 -4.40
N SER A 17 -2.90 -17.85 -4.17
CA SER A 17 -3.87 -18.68 -3.45
C SER A 17 -3.32 -18.93 -2.04
N PRO A 18 -4.04 -18.53 -0.97
CA PRO A 18 -3.68 -18.96 0.37
C PRO A 18 -3.76 -20.49 0.44
N SER A 19 -2.91 -21.12 1.27
CA SER A 19 -2.97 -22.58 1.41
C SER A 19 -4.34 -23.00 1.95
N SER A 20 -4.84 -24.13 1.44
CA SER A 20 -6.14 -24.69 1.82
C SER A 20 -6.09 -25.50 3.12
N ALA A 21 -5.14 -25.20 4.02
CA ALA A 21 -5.08 -25.85 5.31
C ALA A 21 -6.39 -25.59 6.07
N LYS A 22 -6.97 -26.65 6.66
CA LYS A 22 -8.23 -26.63 7.41
C LYS A 22 -8.25 -25.44 8.39
N ALA A 23 -9.43 -24.84 8.60
CA ALA A 23 -9.63 -23.59 9.35
C ALA A 23 -8.88 -23.51 10.70
N GLU A 24 -8.65 -24.63 11.37
CA GLU A 24 -7.90 -24.71 12.64
C GLU A 24 -6.37 -24.55 12.49
N ALA A 25 -5.81 -24.83 11.31
CA ALA A 25 -4.39 -24.60 10.97
C ALA A 25 -4.17 -23.31 10.15
N ALA A 26 -5.23 -22.70 9.62
CA ALA A 26 -5.16 -21.46 8.84
C ALA A 26 -4.77 -20.23 9.69
N GLU A 27 -4.97 -20.28 11.01
CA GLU A 27 -4.46 -19.26 11.93
C GLU A 27 -2.94 -19.32 12.13
N LEU A 28 -2.32 -20.47 11.85
CA LEU A 28 -0.89 -20.71 12.03
C LEU A 28 -0.08 -20.46 10.75
N GLU A 29 -0.73 -20.33 9.59
CA GLU A 29 -0.02 -20.01 8.37
C GLU A 29 0.30 -18.51 8.27
N PRO A 30 1.57 -18.14 8.03
CA PRO A 30 1.96 -16.74 7.91
C PRO A 30 1.32 -16.12 6.67
N LYS A 31 0.25 -15.34 6.88
CA LYS A 31 -0.34 -14.49 5.85
C LYS A 31 0.68 -13.40 5.48
N ARG A 32 0.90 -13.18 4.17
CA ARG A 32 1.83 -12.15 3.69
C ARG A 32 1.34 -10.75 4.09
N HIS A 33 1.98 -10.17 5.10
CA HIS A 33 1.76 -8.81 5.56
C HIS A 33 2.84 -7.87 4.99
N LEU A 34 2.43 -6.81 4.29
CA LEU A 34 3.35 -5.83 3.72
C LEU A 34 2.97 -4.44 4.21
N VAL A 35 3.96 -3.73 4.76
CA VAL A 35 3.84 -2.30 5.07
C VAL A 35 4.44 -1.51 3.92
N ARG A 36 3.70 -0.54 3.40
CA ARG A 36 4.15 0.34 2.31
C ARG A 36 4.33 1.75 2.82
N MET A 37 5.52 2.32 2.59
CA MET A 37 5.82 3.71 2.87
C MET A 37 5.97 4.48 1.56
N ARG A 38 5.42 5.69 1.52
CA ARG A 38 5.68 6.65 0.45
C ARG A 38 6.74 7.63 0.94
N LEU A 39 7.82 7.75 0.18
CA LEU A 39 8.93 8.65 0.49
C LEU A 39 9.08 9.66 -0.64
N ARG A 40 9.26 10.93 -0.30
CA ARG A 40 9.59 11.99 -1.26
C ARG A 40 10.66 12.88 -0.64
N CYS A 41 11.77 13.04 -1.34
CA CYS A 41 12.77 14.05 -0.99
C CYS A 41 12.34 15.37 -1.62
N MET A 42 12.18 16.43 -0.81
CA MET A 42 11.74 17.74 -1.32
C MET A 42 12.84 18.43 -2.15
N GLU A 43 14.11 18.13 -1.88
CA GLU A 43 15.25 18.74 -2.58
C GLU A 43 15.66 18.00 -3.86
N LYS A 44 15.56 16.66 -3.85
CA LYS A 44 16.08 15.80 -4.94
C LYS A 44 15.00 14.97 -5.64
N GLY A 45 13.75 15.12 -5.26
CA GLY A 45 12.63 14.44 -5.90
C GLY A 45 12.38 15.01 -7.29
N TRP A 46 12.08 14.15 -8.25
CA TRP A 46 11.65 14.61 -9.57
C TRP A 46 10.33 15.38 -9.45
N GLU A 47 10.18 16.38 -10.31
CA GLU A 47 8.91 17.08 -10.45
C GLU A 47 7.85 16.13 -11.00
N ILE A 48 6.60 16.36 -10.57
CA ILE A 48 5.47 15.63 -11.14
C ILE A 48 5.15 16.28 -12.49
N PRO A 49 5.10 15.51 -13.60
CA PRO A 49 4.69 16.02 -14.90
C PRO A 49 3.36 16.77 -14.82
N ALA A 50 3.22 17.86 -15.58
CA ALA A 50 2.05 18.75 -15.48
C ALA A 50 0.74 17.99 -15.70
N GLU A 51 0.76 17.03 -16.62
CA GLU A 51 -0.36 16.16 -16.99
C GLU A 51 -0.80 15.24 -15.84
N LEU A 52 0.12 14.92 -14.91
CA LEU A 52 -0.14 14.03 -13.77
C LEU A 52 -0.41 14.78 -12.46
N LYS A 53 -0.25 16.12 -12.43
CA LYS A 53 -0.38 16.91 -11.20
C LYS A 53 -1.75 16.73 -10.54
N SER A 54 -2.83 16.80 -11.32
CA SER A 54 -4.20 16.68 -10.77
C SER A 54 -4.44 15.32 -10.12
N ALA A 55 -4.14 14.22 -10.82
CA ALA A 55 -4.29 12.88 -10.26
C ALA A 55 -3.34 12.63 -9.06
N TRP A 56 -2.15 13.24 -9.10
CA TRP A 56 -1.20 13.18 -7.99
C TRP A 56 -1.72 13.91 -6.76
N GLU A 57 -2.25 15.12 -6.91
CA GLU A 57 -2.80 15.92 -5.82
C GLU A 57 -4.06 15.28 -5.24
N GLU A 58 -4.94 14.73 -6.08
CA GLU A 58 -6.12 14.00 -5.61
C GLU A 58 -5.73 12.77 -4.76
N ALA A 59 -4.74 12.01 -5.21
CA ALA A 59 -4.31 10.80 -4.51
C ALA A 59 -3.44 11.10 -3.27
N PHE A 60 -2.65 12.18 -3.31
CA PHE A 60 -1.50 12.35 -2.43
C PHE A 60 -1.29 13.76 -1.86
N GLY A 61 -2.11 14.74 -2.24
CA GLY A 61 -2.00 16.15 -1.86
C GLY A 61 -2.39 16.45 -0.42
N GLU A 62 -3.35 15.69 0.14
CA GLU A 62 -3.68 15.77 1.56
C GLU A 62 -2.62 15.07 2.43
N GLU A 63 -2.23 15.68 3.55
CA GLU A 63 -1.44 14.98 4.56
C GLU A 63 -2.30 13.88 5.20
N GLY A 64 -1.99 12.63 4.85
CA GLY A 64 -2.61 11.46 5.47
C GLY A 64 -2.02 11.15 6.85
N PRO A 65 -2.74 10.36 7.67
CA PRO A 65 -2.22 9.88 8.94
C PRO A 65 -0.91 9.10 8.73
N ARG A 66 0.12 9.44 9.51
CA ARG A 66 1.42 8.77 9.51
C ARG A 66 1.39 7.55 10.43
N GLU A 67 0.45 6.65 10.17
CA GLU A 67 0.25 5.42 10.93
C GLU A 67 0.69 4.21 10.11
N TRP A 68 1.41 3.28 10.75
CA TRP A 68 1.83 2.02 10.14
C TRP A 68 1.38 0.85 10.98
N HIS A 69 0.47 0.06 10.43
CA HIS A 69 0.01 -1.16 11.07
C HIS A 69 1.06 -2.26 10.89
N LEU A 70 1.98 -2.38 11.84
CA LEU A 70 3.01 -3.42 11.86
C LEU A 70 2.42 -4.82 12.00
N PHE A 71 1.25 -4.91 12.62
CA PHE A 71 0.46 -6.12 12.75
C PHE A 71 -0.77 -6.04 11.83
N PRO A 72 -1.32 -7.20 11.39
CA PRO A 72 -2.57 -7.23 10.64
C PRO A 72 -3.67 -6.48 11.39
N MET A 73 -4.47 -5.71 10.66
CA MET A 73 -5.65 -5.06 11.23
C MET A 73 -6.71 -6.11 11.60
N PRO A 74 -7.53 -5.84 12.63
CA PRO A 74 -8.67 -6.68 12.96
C PRO A 74 -9.61 -6.85 11.76
N GLU A 75 -10.36 -7.96 11.73
CA GLU A 75 -11.37 -8.17 10.69
C GLU A 75 -12.40 -7.02 10.67
N GLY A 76 -12.75 -6.56 9.47
CA GLY A 76 -13.69 -5.45 9.26
C GLY A 76 -13.09 -4.04 9.30
N ALA A 77 -11.81 -3.87 9.65
CA ALA A 77 -11.16 -2.57 9.68
C ALA A 77 -10.44 -2.24 8.35
N PHE A 78 -10.99 -1.30 7.57
CA PHE A 78 -10.45 -0.87 6.27
C PHE A 78 -10.16 0.63 6.23
N PRO A 79 -9.05 1.10 6.83
CA PRO A 79 -8.76 2.53 7.00
C PRO A 79 -8.55 3.30 5.68
N LEU A 80 -8.32 2.59 4.57
CA LEU A 80 -8.08 3.19 3.25
C LEU A 80 -9.30 3.19 2.33
N ARG A 81 -10.43 2.61 2.74
CA ARG A 81 -11.66 2.65 1.95
C ARG A 81 -12.53 3.82 2.45
N LYS A 82 -12.74 4.84 1.61
CA LYS A 82 -13.73 5.91 1.88
C LYS A 82 -15.17 5.37 1.84
N TYR A 83 -15.42 4.30 1.08
CA TYR A 83 -16.71 3.64 0.99
C TYR A 83 -16.52 2.12 1.13
N PRO A 84 -17.26 1.45 2.03
CA PRO A 84 -17.40 0.00 1.98
C PRO A 84 -18.30 -0.36 0.80
N GLU A 85 -17.91 -1.36 0.02
CA GLU A 85 -18.82 -2.04 -0.92
C GLU A 85 -19.74 -2.98 -0.15
#